data_AF-A0A2D9CBR5-F1
#
_entry.id   AF-A0A2D9CBR5-F1
#
_cell.length_a   1.000
_cell.length_b   1.000
_cell.length_c   1.000
_cell.angle_alpha   90.00
_cell.angle_beta   90.00
_cell.angle_gamma   90.00
#
_symmetry.space_group_name_H-M   'P 1'
#
loop_
_entity.id
_entity.type
_entity.pdbx_description
1 polymer ?
#
loop_
_entity_poly.entity_id
_entity_poly.type
_entity_poly.pdbx_seq_one_letter_code
_entity_poly.pdbx_strand_id
1 'polypeptide(L)' 'MKLPANYVKAVGGQTKAERIYKRGLGAYYGSGSRPKVSAHQWAMGRLKSAATGKGGARKADADILKGK' A
#
# COMPACT_ATOMS: atom_id res chain seq x y z
N MET A 1 -1.68 -8.28 -11.34
CA MET A 1 -1.81 -6.81 -11.44
C MET A 1 -0.42 -6.20 -11.61
N LYS A 2 -0.23 -5.24 -12.50
CA LYS A 2 1.10 -4.65 -12.75
C LYS A 2 1.33 -3.46 -11.80
N LEU A 3 2.17 -3.65 -10.78
CA LEU A 3 2.57 -2.59 -9.86
C LEU A 3 3.87 -1.92 -10.36
N PRO A 4 4.15 -0.65 -9.99
CA PRO A 4 5.32 0.06 -10.44
C PRO A 4 6.59 -0.56 -9.83
N ALA A 5 7.54 -0.95 -10.68
CA ALA A 5 8.73 -1.69 -10.27
C ALA A 5 9.57 -0.96 -9.21
N ASN A 6 9.61 0.38 -9.27
CA ASN A 6 10.30 1.21 -8.28
C ASN A 6 9.70 1.04 -6.86
N TYR A 7 8.37 1.03 -6.74
CA TYR A 7 7.72 0.83 -5.44
C TYR A 7 7.84 -0.61 -4.96
N VAL A 8 7.73 -1.58 -5.87
CA VAL A 8 7.90 -3.00 -5.56
C VAL A 8 9.29 -3.27 -4.98
N LYS A 9 10.34 -2.73 -5.61
CA LYS A 9 11.72 -2.84 -5.11
C LYS A 9 11.87 -2.18 -3.73
N ALA A 10 11.30 -0.99 -3.55
CA ALA A 10 11.42 -0.23 -2.31
C ALA A 10 10.75 -0.91 -1.10
N VAL A 11 9.67 -1.66 -1.30
CA VAL A 11 8.99 -2.40 -0.22
C VAL A 11 9.54 -3.83 -0.01
N GLY A 12 10.52 -4.25 -0.81
CA GLY A 12 11.19 -5.55 -0.65
C GLY A 12 10.57 -6.70 -1.43
N GLY A 13 9.86 -6.42 -2.54
CA GLY A 13 9.42 -7.44 -3.49
C GLY A 13 7.92 -7.43 -3.81
N GLN A 14 7.55 -8.18 -4.86
CA GLN A 14 6.19 -8.21 -5.44
C GLN A 14 5.14 -8.63 -4.41
N THR A 15 5.41 -9.69 -3.64
CA THR A 15 4.48 -10.21 -2.63
C THR A 15 4.14 -9.18 -1.56
N LYS A 16 5.14 -8.43 -1.06
CA LYS A 16 4.91 -7.37 -0.06
C LYS A 16 4.12 -6.21 -0.65
N ALA A 17 4.46 -5.80 -1.87
CA ALA A 17 3.74 -4.74 -2.58
C ALA A 17 2.26 -5.09 -2.81
N GLU A 18 1.97 -6.32 -3.20
CA GLU A 18 0.60 -6.81 -3.41
C GLU A 18 -0.19 -6.89 -2.10
N ARG A 19 0.44 -7.33 -1.00
CA ARG A 19 -0.19 -7.34 0.33
C ARG A 19 -0.58 -5.93 0.78
N ILE A 20 0.33 -4.95 0.66
CA ILE A 20 0.06 -3.55 1.00
C ILE A 20 -1.06 -2.99 0.13
N TYR A 21 -1.02 -3.29 -1.16
CA TYR A 21 -2.04 -2.84 -2.10
C TYR A 21 -3.42 -3.41 -1.76
N LYS A 22 -3.53 -4.73 -1.53
CA LYS A 22 -4.78 -5.39 -1.11
C LYS A 22 -5.30 -4.83 0.21
N ARG A 23 -4.42 -4.53 1.17
CA ARG A 23 -4.79 -3.90 2.44
C ARG A 23 -5.30 -2.48 2.25
N GLY A 24 -4.72 -1.72 1.32
CA GLY A 24 -5.23 -0.42 0.91
C GLY A 24 -6.65 -0.51 0.35
N LEU A 25 -6.93 -1.49 -0.50
CA LEU A 25 -8.29 -1.75 -1.00
C LEU A 25 -9.25 -2.11 0.14
N GLY A 26 -8.86 -3.04 1.02
CA GLY A 26 -9.67 -3.44 2.17
C GLY A 26 -10.00 -2.27 3.11
N ALA A 27 -9.03 -1.39 3.37
CA ALA A 27 -9.25 -0.19 4.18
C ALA A 27 -10.24 0.79 3.53
N TYR A 28 -10.19 0.95 2.21
CA TYR A 28 -11.12 1.82 1.48
C TYR A 28 -12.57 1.30 1.59
N TYR A 29 -12.77 -0.01 1.48
CA TYR A 29 -14.12 -0.61 1.57
C TYR A 29 -14.61 -0.79 3.01
N GLY A 30 -13.72 -1.04 3.96
CA GLY A 30 -14.08 -1.35 5.35
C GLY A 30 -14.07 -0.14 6.31
N SER A 31 -13.17 0.82 6.11
CA SER A 31 -12.98 1.95 7.06
C SER A 31 -13.47 3.30 6.54
N GLY A 32 -13.99 3.33 5.31
CA GLY A 32 -14.58 4.52 4.69
C GLY A 32 -13.95 4.87 3.35
N SER A 33 -14.81 5.13 2.38
CA SER A 33 -14.42 5.66 1.08
C SER A 33 -14.09 7.14 1.20
N ARG A 34 -13.15 7.62 0.37
CA ARG A 34 -12.86 9.04 0.25
C ARG A 34 -13.56 9.63 -0.97
N PRO A 35 -14.30 10.75 -0.84
CA PRO A 35 -14.83 11.45 -2.00
C PRO A 35 -13.71 11.73 -3.01
N LYS A 36 -13.98 11.48 -4.30
CA LYS A 36 -13.08 11.74 -5.42
C LYS A 36 -11.79 10.90 -5.48
N VAL A 37 -11.68 9.82 -4.71
CA VAL A 37 -10.54 8.89 -4.76
C VAL A 37 -11.05 7.49 -5.02
N SER A 38 -10.62 6.85 -6.10
CA SER A 38 -10.97 5.44 -6.33
C SER A 38 -10.24 4.51 -5.36
N ALA A 39 -10.80 3.33 -5.10
CA ALA A 39 -10.16 2.32 -4.25
C ALA A 39 -8.72 2.00 -4.71
N HIS A 40 -8.50 1.92 -6.03
CA HIS A 40 -7.18 1.70 -6.61
C HIS A 40 -6.21 2.87 -6.40
N GLN A 41 -6.68 4.12 -6.52
CA GLN A 41 -5.88 5.29 -6.21
C GLN A 41 -5.49 5.33 -4.73
N TRP A 42 -6.41 4.98 -3.84
CA TRP A 42 -6.16 4.86 -2.41
C TRP A 42 -5.09 3.80 -2.11
N ALA A 43 -5.28 2.60 -2.65
CA ALA A 43 -4.33 1.49 -2.48
C ALA A 43 -2.94 1.81 -3.03
N MET A 44 -2.88 2.48 -4.17
CA MET A 44 -1.62 2.96 -4.75
C MET A 44 -0.96 4.05 -3.90
N GLY A 45 -1.74 4.97 -3.33
CA GLY A 45 -1.26 5.98 -2.39
C GLY A 45 -0.63 5.36 -1.15
N ARG A 46 -1.25 4.29 -0.61
CA ARG A 46 -0.69 3.51 0.51
C ARG A 46 0.62 2.83 0.12
N LEU A 47 0.67 2.16 -1.03
CA LEU A 47 1.90 1.53 -1.55
C LEU A 47 3.03 2.55 -1.74
N LYS A 48 2.72 3.72 -2.33
CA LYS A 48 3.69 4.83 -2.47
C LYS A 48 4.18 5.32 -1.12
N SER A 49 3.30 5.47 -0.13
CA SER A 49 3.67 5.89 1.22
C SER A 49 4.59 4.86 1.90
N ALA A 50 4.29 3.56 1.75
CA ALA A 50 5.13 2.48 2.26
C ALA A 50 6.52 2.44 1.59
N ALA A 51 6.54 2.57 0.25
CA ALA A 51 7.77 2.56 -0.56
C ALA A 51 8.68 3.76 -0.29
N THR A 52 8.13 4.96 -0.26
CA THR A 52 8.90 6.20 -0.08
C THR A 52 9.24 6.48 1.39
N GLY A 53 8.58 5.80 2.33
CA GLY A 53 8.66 6.10 3.76
C GLY A 53 8.04 7.44 4.16
N LYS A 54 7.43 8.16 3.22
CA LYS A 54 6.72 9.42 3.47
C LYS A 54 5.26 9.10 3.82
N GLY A 55 4.87 9.40 5.06
CA GLY A 55 3.52 9.16 5.58
C GLY A 55 3.41 7.97 6.53
N GLY A 56 2.19 7.70 7.02
CA GLY A 56 1.92 6.74 8.09
C GLY A 56 1.90 5.26 7.67
N ALA A 57 1.96 4.94 6.37
CA ALA A 57 1.81 3.56 5.90
C ALA A 57 2.92 2.62 6.40
N ARG A 58 4.14 3.13 6.65
CA ARG A 58 5.21 2.31 7.25
C ARG A 58 4.88 1.79 8.65
N LYS A 59 4.07 2.53 9.41
CA LYS A 59 3.59 2.07 10.73
C LYS A 59 2.43 1.09 10.54
N ALA A 60 1.48 1.41 9.65
CA ALA A 60 0.29 0.61 9.41
C ALA A 60 0.54 -0.72 8.67
N ASP A 61 1.64 -0.82 7.92
CA ASP A 61 2.07 -2.00 7.16
C ASP A 61 3.42 -2.54 7.66
N ALA A 62 3.80 -2.21 8.89
CA ALA A 62 5.07 -2.63 9.49
C ALA A 62 5.18 -4.17 9.56
N ASP A 63 4.06 -4.86 9.77
CA ASP A 63 3.94 -6.32 9.73
C ASP A 63 4.36 -6.89 8.38
N ILE A 64 3.94 -6.25 7.28
CA ILE A 64 4.28 -6.67 5.91
C ILE A 64 5.73 -6.32 5.59
N LEU A 65 6.19 -5.14 5.99
CA LEU A 65 7.52 -4.62 5.64
C LEU A 65 8.63 -5.32 6.41
N LYS A 66 8.49 -5.44 7.74
CA LYS A 66 9.51 -6.02 8.63
C LYS A 66 9.55 -7.54 8.59
N GLY A 67 8.53 -8.20 8.03
CA GLY A 67 8.45 -9.66 7.98
C GLY A 67 8.37 -10.22 9.39
N LYS A 68 7.17 -10.19 9.98
CA LYS A 68 6.87 -10.96 11.18
C LYS A 68 6.21 -12.27 10.80
#